data_AF-A0A975DL47-F1
#
_entry.id   AF-A0A975DL47-F1
#
_cell.length_a   1.000
_cell.length_b   1.000
_cell.length_c   1.000
_cell.angle_alpha   90.00
_cell.angle_beta   90.00
_cell.angle_gamma   90.00
#
_symmetry.space_group_name_H-M   'P 1'
#
loop_
_entity.id
_entity.type
_entity.pdbx_description
1 polymer ?
#
loop_
_entity_poly.entity_id
_entity_poly.type
_entity_poly.pdbx_seq_one_letter_code
_entity_poly.pdbx_strand_id
1 'polypeptide(L)'
;MTRYSQLDALRGFAVLGLFLMNLPYFGLFEWGYVSKWEAHPLDAWISSFINVFIDGRFRTLFCLLFGCAIALQFEKYGSTVRIQNRNRALIVLGFLHGLFIWAGDILFAYGCAGLLLVRYLEESGEKNLREGFILLVVMSLVLFVATATEPETPF
;
A
#
# COMPACT_ATOMS: atom_id res chain seq x y z
N MET A 1 5.23 -15.97 24.33
CA MET A 1 4.63 -15.65 23.01
C MET A 1 3.57 -14.58 23.22
N THR A 2 3.91 -13.31 23.07
CA THR A 2 2.91 -12.24 23.09
C THR A 2 2.38 -12.08 21.67
N ARG A 3 1.17 -12.61 21.43
CA ARG A 3 0.40 -12.29 20.24
C ARG A 3 -0.31 -10.98 20.50
N TYR A 4 -0.04 -9.96 19.69
CA TYR A 4 -0.75 -8.68 19.79
C TYR A 4 -2.05 -8.78 19.00
N SER A 5 -3.12 -9.22 19.68
CA SER A 5 -4.45 -9.39 19.07
C SER A 5 -4.97 -8.10 18.44
N GLN A 6 -4.63 -6.95 19.01
CA GLN A 6 -4.99 -5.64 18.49
C GLN A 6 -4.34 -5.37 17.12
N LEU A 7 -3.07 -5.76 16.95
CA LEU A 7 -2.31 -5.55 15.72
C LEU A 7 -2.78 -6.52 14.61
N ASP A 8 -3.19 -7.72 15.00
CA ASP A 8 -3.82 -8.67 14.07
C ASP A 8 -5.20 -8.18 13.61
N ALA A 9 -6.03 -7.66 14.52
CA ALA A 9 -7.33 -7.09 14.19
C ALA A 9 -7.21 -5.87 13.27
N LEU A 10 -6.26 -4.97 13.57
CA LEU A 10 -6.02 -3.77 12.76
C LEU A 10 -5.52 -4.12 11.35
N ARG A 11 -4.72 -5.19 11.20
CA ARG A 11 -4.33 -5.72 9.89
C ARG A 11 -5.52 -6.27 9.10
N GLY A 12 -6.38 -7.06 9.74
CA GLY A 12 -7.61 -7.53 9.11
C GLY A 12 -8.51 -6.37 8.65
N PHE A 13 -8.67 -5.36 9.50
CA PHE A 13 -9.41 -4.15 9.15
C PHE A 13 -8.79 -3.38 7.98
N ALA A 14 -7.47 -3.25 7.94
CA ALA A 14 -6.76 -2.62 6.83
C ALA A 14 -6.99 -3.36 5.49
N VAL A 15 -6.94 -4.69 5.51
CA VAL A 15 -7.21 -5.53 4.33
C VAL A 15 -8.66 -5.39 3.85
N LEU A 16 -9.63 -5.30 4.76
CA LEU A 16 -11.03 -5.06 4.39
C LEU A 16 -11.21 -3.74 3.65
N GLY A 17 -10.55 -2.66 4.09
CA GLY A 17 -10.63 -1.39 3.36
C GLY A 17 -9.89 -1.41 2.02
N LEU A 18 -8.77 -2.13 1.90
CA LEU A 18 -8.11 -2.36 0.60
C LEU A 18 -9.03 -3.13 -0.36
N PHE A 19 -9.80 -4.09 0.13
CA PHE A 19 -10.81 -4.79 -0.66
C PHE A 19 -11.91 -3.82 -1.14
N LEU A 20 -12.48 -3.02 -0.23
CA LEU A 20 -13.52 -2.04 -0.57
C LEU A 20 -13.05 -1.01 -1.59
N MET A 21 -11.80 -0.55 -1.48
CA MET A 21 -11.20 0.39 -2.42
C MET A 21 -11.11 -0.19 -3.85
N ASN A 22 -10.82 -1.49 -3.97
CA ASN A 22 -10.61 -2.13 -5.27
C ASN A 22 -11.89 -2.73 -5.86
N LEU A 23 -12.95 -2.85 -5.07
CA LEU A 23 -14.23 -3.40 -5.52
C LEU A 23 -14.78 -2.74 -6.79
N PRO A 24 -14.74 -1.40 -6.97
CA PRO A 24 -15.19 -0.75 -8.20
C PRO A 24 -14.38 -1.18 -9.43
N TYR A 25 -13.07 -1.37 -9.29
CA TYR A 25 -12.17 -1.76 -10.37
C TYR A 25 -12.37 -3.22 -10.81
N PHE A 26 -12.81 -4.09 -9.90
CA PHE A 26 -13.20 -5.47 -10.25
C PHE A 26 -14.60 -5.56 -10.83
N GLY A 27 -15.53 -4.70 -10.42
CA GLY A 27 -16.90 -4.66 -10.93
C GLY A 27 -17.02 -3.95 -12.29
N LEU A 28 -16.20 -2.93 -12.52
CA LEU A 28 -16.07 -2.20 -13.78
C LEU A 28 -14.74 -2.62 -14.39
N PHE A 29 -14.74 -3.74 -15.13
CA PHE A 29 -13.54 -4.19 -15.84
C PHE A 29 -13.01 -3.01 -16.66
N GLU A 30 -11.77 -2.56 -16.38
CA GLU A 30 -11.14 -1.31 -16.86
C GLU A 30 -11.24 -1.04 -18.37
N TRP A 31 -11.64 -2.05 -19.15
CA TRP A 31 -11.73 -2.03 -20.60
C TRP A 31 -13.12 -1.66 -21.14
N GLY A 32 -14.04 -1.17 -20.29
CA GLY A 32 -15.36 -0.72 -20.75
C GLY A 32 -16.19 -1.80 -21.45
N TYR A 33 -15.87 -3.08 -21.21
CA TYR A 33 -16.49 -4.23 -21.88
C TYR A 33 -17.96 -4.43 -21.50
N VAL A 34 -18.39 -3.82 -20.41
CA VAL A 34 -19.77 -3.79 -19.95
C VAL A 34 -20.22 -2.33 -19.91
N SER A 35 -21.29 -2.00 -20.62
CA SER A 35 -21.91 -0.67 -20.53
C SER A 35 -22.17 -0.36 -19.07
N LYS A 36 -21.84 0.86 -18.61
CA LYS A 36 -22.25 1.33 -17.27
C LYS A 36 -23.75 1.04 -17.15
N TRP A 37 -24.12 0.20 -16.17
CA TRP A 37 -25.51 0.02 -15.79
C TRP A 37 -26.11 1.41 -15.53
N GLU A 38 -27.42 1.60 -15.71
CA GLU A 38 -28.06 2.85 -15.33
C GLU A 38 -27.60 3.25 -13.93
N ALA A 39 -26.90 4.39 -13.84
CA ALA A 39 -26.26 4.82 -12.62
C ALA A 39 -27.34 5.02 -11.55
N HIS A 40 -27.30 4.23 -10.49
CA HIS A 40 -28.22 4.41 -9.38
C HIS A 40 -27.86 5.73 -8.68
N PRO A 41 -28.82 6.55 -8.23
CA PRO A 41 -28.51 7.82 -7.55
C PRO A 41 -27.60 7.67 -6.32
N LEU A 42 -27.58 6.47 -5.72
CA LEU A 42 -26.68 6.15 -4.60
C LEU A 42 -25.23 5.93 -5.03
N ASP A 43 -24.94 5.67 -6.29
CA ASP A 43 -23.58 5.36 -6.77
C ASP A 43 -22.65 6.56 -6.58
N ALA A 44 -23.14 7.77 -6.82
CA ALA A 44 -22.39 9.00 -6.58
C ALA A 44 -22.09 9.22 -5.08
N TRP A 45 -23.06 8.92 -4.22
CA TRP A 45 -22.89 9.00 -2.76
C TRP A 45 -21.88 7.97 -2.26
N ILE A 46 -21.98 6.71 -2.70
CA ILE A 46 -21.06 5.64 -2.33
C ILE A 46 -19.65 5.94 -2.85
N SER A 47 -19.51 6.38 -4.10
CA SER A 47 -18.22 6.74 -4.68
C SER A 47 -17.57 7.89 -3.93
N SER A 48 -18.34 8.91 -3.56
CA SER A 48 -17.84 10.04 -2.76
C SER A 48 -17.42 9.60 -1.36
N PHE A 49 -18.19 8.71 -0.73
CA PHE A 49 -17.85 8.14 0.57
C PHE A 49 -16.54 7.33 0.50
N ILE A 50 -16.36 6.48 -0.51
CA ILE A 50 -15.14 5.69 -0.70
C ILE A 50 -13.94 6.62 -0.95
N ASN A 51 -14.06 7.60 -1.84
CA ASN A 51 -12.99 8.55 -2.14
C ASN A 51 -12.56 9.35 -0.90
N VAL A 52 -13.52 9.86 -0.13
CA VAL A 52 -13.20 10.64 1.05
C VAL A 52 -12.66 9.74 2.16
N PHE A 53 -13.35 8.64 2.50
CA PHE A 53 -13.09 7.90 3.73
C PHE A 53 -12.20 6.67 3.61
N ILE A 54 -12.08 6.08 2.43
CA ILE A 54 -11.40 4.80 2.24
C ILE A 54 -10.13 4.99 1.43
N ASP A 55 -10.26 5.66 0.28
CA ASP A 55 -9.15 5.82 -0.65
C ASP A 55 -7.99 6.58 -0.01
N GLY A 56 -6.77 6.10 -0.28
CA GLY A 56 -5.52 6.54 0.36
C GLY A 56 -5.39 6.17 1.84
N ARG A 57 -6.42 6.31 2.68
CA ARG A 57 -6.34 6.15 4.13
C ARG A 57 -6.01 4.71 4.55
N PHE A 58 -6.72 3.74 3.98
CA PHE A 58 -6.48 2.32 4.30
C PHE A 58 -5.16 1.82 3.72
N ARG A 59 -4.72 2.37 2.58
CA ARG A 59 -3.40 2.09 2.01
C ARG A 59 -2.29 2.57 2.94
N THR A 60 -2.39 3.80 3.45
CA THR A 60 -1.45 4.37 4.42
C THR A 60 -1.44 3.58 5.72
N LEU A 61 -2.62 3.19 6.24
CA LEU A 61 -2.72 2.35 7.43
C LEU A 61 -2.03 0.99 7.20
N PHE A 62 -2.27 0.35 6.06
CA PHE A 62 -1.65 -0.92 5.72
C PHE A 62 -0.12 -0.80 5.58
N CYS A 63 0.40 0.29 4.99
CA CYS A 63 1.84 0.58 4.95
C CYS A 63 2.46 0.66 6.34
N LEU A 64 1.82 1.39 7.25
CA LEU A 64 2.30 1.57 8.63
C LEU A 64 2.33 0.23 9.37
N LEU A 65 1.27 -0.56 9.25
CA LEU A 65 1.19 -1.90 9.87
C LEU A 65 2.20 -2.87 9.28
N PHE A 66 2.45 -2.80 7.98
CA PHE A 66 3.45 -3.63 7.31
C PHE A 66 4.87 -3.32 7.84
N GLY A 67 5.22 -2.02 7.95
CA GLY A 67 6.49 -1.59 8.53
C GLY A 67 6.64 -2.03 9.99
N CYS A 68 5.61 -1.80 10.80
CA CYS A 68 5.57 -2.26 12.20
C CYS A 68 5.72 -3.78 12.32
N ALA A 69 5.07 -4.55 11.46
CA ALA A 69 5.18 -6.01 11.44
C ALA A 69 6.60 -6.48 11.10
N ILE A 70 7.33 -5.76 10.23
CA ILE A 70 8.74 -6.06 9.94
C ILE A 70 9.62 -5.75 11.16
N ALA A 71 9.44 -4.61 11.81
CA ALA A 71 10.19 -4.24 13.01
C ALA A 71 9.98 -5.26 14.15
N LEU A 72 8.73 -5.64 14.43
CA LEU A 72 8.40 -6.67 15.41
C LEU A 72 8.97 -8.05 15.03
N GLN A 73 9.00 -8.37 13.73
CA GLN A 73 9.61 -9.61 13.26
C GLN A 73 11.13 -9.60 13.49
N PHE A 74 11.78 -8.47 13.31
CA PHE A 74 13.21 -8.30 13.56
C PHE A 74 13.53 -8.45 15.05
N GLU A 75 12.80 -7.75 15.91
CA GLU A 75 12.95 -7.84 17.37
C GLU A 75 12.78 -9.29 17.87
N LYS A 76 11.83 -10.02 17.29
CA LYS A 76 11.55 -11.41 17.68
C LYS A 76 12.62 -12.42 17.26
N TYR A 77 13.16 -12.29 16.04
CA TYR A 77 14.03 -13.33 15.47
C TYR A 77 15.51 -12.92 15.40
N GLY A 78 15.84 -11.64 15.54
CA GLY A 78 17.20 -11.10 15.43
C GLY A 78 17.87 -11.40 14.08
N SER A 79 17.10 -11.73 13.04
CA SER A 79 17.63 -12.19 11.75
C SER A 79 16.94 -11.50 10.58
N THR A 80 17.74 -10.78 9.81
CA THR A 80 17.34 -10.11 8.57
C THR A 80 17.06 -11.10 7.44
N VAL A 81 17.74 -12.26 7.41
CA VAL A 81 17.61 -13.29 6.37
C VAL A 81 16.17 -13.78 6.23
N ARG A 82 15.49 -14.03 7.36
CA ARG A 82 14.10 -14.50 7.35
C ARG A 82 13.14 -13.44 6.78
N ILE A 83 13.39 -12.17 7.10
CA ILE A 83 12.59 -11.04 6.60
C ILE A 83 12.84 -10.87 5.10
N GLN A 84 14.09 -10.97 4.65
CA GLN A 84 14.45 -10.89 3.23
C GLN A 84 13.80 -12.00 2.41
N ASN A 85 13.85 -13.26 2.87
CA ASN A 85 13.24 -14.38 2.17
C ASN A 85 11.71 -14.22 2.07
N ARG A 86 11.06 -13.77 3.15
CA ARG A 86 9.62 -13.47 3.14
C ARG A 86 9.28 -12.38 2.12
N ASN A 87 10.05 -11.28 2.10
CA ASN A 87 9.81 -10.16 1.19
C ASN A 87 10.13 -10.51 -0.26
N ARG A 88 11.16 -11.34 -0.52
CA ARG A 88 11.42 -11.91 -1.86
C ARG A 88 10.26 -12.77 -2.35
N ALA A 89 9.67 -13.59 -1.48
CA ALA A 89 8.47 -14.35 -1.82
C ALA A 89 7.29 -13.42 -2.16
N LEU A 90 7.09 -12.33 -1.41
CA LEU A 90 6.08 -11.31 -1.74
C LEU A 90 6.33 -10.65 -3.10
N ILE A 91 7.58 -10.34 -3.44
CA ILE A 91 7.95 -9.79 -4.75
C ILE A 91 7.58 -10.77 -5.87
N VAL A 92 7.97 -12.04 -5.73
CA VAL A 92 7.68 -13.06 -6.76
C VAL A 92 6.17 -13.25 -6.89
N LEU A 93 5.44 -13.36 -5.79
CA LEU A 93 3.99 -13.50 -5.80
C LEU A 93 3.31 -12.27 -6.41
N GLY A 94 3.75 -11.07 -6.05
CA GLY A 94 3.21 -9.83 -6.59
C GLY A 94 3.52 -9.64 -8.08
N PHE A 95 4.72 -10.02 -8.51
CA PHE A 95 5.08 -10.01 -9.93
C PHE A 95 4.20 -10.98 -10.74
N LEU A 96 4.02 -12.21 -10.26
CA LEU A 96 3.13 -13.17 -10.90
C LEU A 96 1.67 -12.71 -10.87
N HIS A 97 1.20 -12.14 -9.76
CA HIS A 97 -0.15 -11.60 -9.65
C HIS A 97 -0.37 -10.43 -10.61
N GLY A 98 0.58 -9.50 -10.69
CA GLY A 98 0.57 -8.36 -11.61
C GLY A 98 0.52 -8.76 -13.08
N LEU A 99 1.19 -9.86 -13.45
CA LEU A 99 1.20 -10.38 -14.82
C LEU A 99 -0.04 -11.20 -15.18
N PHE A 100 -0.49 -12.08 -14.29
CA PHE A 100 -1.50 -13.09 -14.62
C PHE A 100 -2.91 -12.76 -14.15
N ILE A 101 -3.07 -11.90 -13.15
CA ILE A 101 -4.37 -11.68 -12.48
C ILE A 101 -4.83 -10.24 -12.65
N TRP A 102 -4.07 -9.26 -12.16
CA TRP A 102 -4.49 -7.86 -12.17
C TRP A 102 -3.32 -6.90 -11.93
N ALA A 103 -3.27 -5.82 -12.71
CA ALA A 103 -2.17 -4.86 -12.71
C ALA A 103 -2.04 -4.01 -11.42
N GLY A 104 -3.08 -3.96 -10.58
CA GLY A 104 -3.06 -3.19 -9.33
C GLY A 104 -2.41 -3.89 -8.13
N ASP A 105 -1.45 -4.80 -8.38
CA ASP A 105 -0.78 -5.57 -7.35
C ASP A 105 -0.05 -4.69 -6.33
N ILE A 106 -0.36 -4.90 -5.05
CA ILE A 106 0.31 -4.21 -3.94
C ILE A 106 1.50 -5.04 -3.42
N LEU A 107 1.48 -6.36 -3.59
CA LEU A 107 2.47 -7.25 -2.97
C LEU A 107 3.90 -6.96 -3.45
N PHE A 108 4.06 -6.67 -4.74
CA PHE A 108 5.35 -6.36 -5.35
C PHE A 108 5.97 -5.11 -4.73
N ALA A 109 5.23 -4.00 -4.72
CA ALA A 109 5.70 -2.73 -4.17
C ALA A 109 6.07 -2.86 -2.68
N TYR A 110 5.25 -3.58 -1.91
CA TYR A 110 5.50 -3.78 -0.47
C TYR A 110 6.65 -4.74 -0.20
N GLY A 111 6.82 -5.78 -1.03
CA GLY A 111 7.98 -6.66 -0.96
C GLY A 111 9.29 -5.89 -1.22
N CYS A 112 9.31 -5.03 -2.22
CA CYS A 112 10.44 -4.13 -2.51
C CYS A 112 10.72 -3.16 -1.36
N ALA A 113 9.70 -2.46 -0.87
CA ALA A 113 9.82 -1.57 0.28
C ALA A 113 10.31 -2.32 1.53
N GLY A 114 9.82 -3.54 1.74
CA GLY A 114 10.25 -4.41 2.83
C GLY A 114 11.71 -4.82 2.75
N LEU A 115 12.25 -5.05 1.54
CA LEU A 115 13.69 -5.30 1.36
C LEU A 115 14.53 -4.04 1.62
N LEU A 116 14.05 -2.87 1.21
CA LEU A 116 14.69 -1.59 1.49
C LEU A 116 14.75 -1.33 3.01
N LEU A 117 13.64 -1.57 3.72
CA LEU A 117 13.53 -1.39 5.17
C LEU A 117 14.52 -2.23 5.97
N VAL A 118 14.94 -3.40 5.46
CA VAL A 118 15.91 -4.25 6.17
C VAL A 118 17.21 -3.51 6.49
N ARG A 119 17.64 -2.56 5.63
CA ARG A 119 18.85 -1.76 5.85
C ARG A 119 18.74 -0.80 7.03
N TYR A 120 17.52 -0.44 7.42
CA TYR A 120 17.25 0.53 8.48
C TYR A 120 16.92 -0.16 9.82
N LEU A 121 16.80 -1.50 9.85
CA LEU A 121 16.39 -2.22 11.08
C LEU A 121 17.45 -2.21 12.19
N GLU A 122 18.72 -2.13 11.81
CA GLU A 122 19.86 -2.13 12.75
C GLU A 122 20.33 -0.71 13.11
N GLU A 123 19.76 0.31 12.45
CA GLU A 123 20.15 1.71 12.58
C GLU A 123 19.43 2.39 13.77
N SER A 124 19.98 3.51 14.24
CA SER A 124 19.37 4.25 15.35
C SER A 124 18.01 4.85 14.95
N GLY A 125 17.06 4.85 15.89
CA GLY A 125 15.71 5.39 15.66
C GLY A 125 15.70 6.85 15.20
N GLU A 126 16.61 7.67 15.73
CA GLU A 126 16.75 9.08 15.34
C GLU A 126 17.18 9.23 13.88
N LYS A 127 18.15 8.42 13.42
CA LYS A 127 18.59 8.41 12.03
C LYS A 127 17.44 7.98 11.13
N ASN A 128 16.73 6.91 11.47
CA ASN A 128 15.59 6.41 10.69
C ASN A 128 14.47 7.44 10.57
N LEU A 129 14.15 8.17 11.65
CA LEU A 129 13.15 9.24 11.61
C LEU A 129 13.59 10.39 10.71
N ARG A 130 14.86 10.80 10.79
CA ARG A 130 15.41 11.86 9.93
C ARG A 130 15.39 11.46 8.47
N GLU A 131 15.92 10.29 8.12
CA GLU A 131 15.95 9.81 6.73
C GLU A 131 14.53 9.59 6.19
N GLY A 132 13.62 9.06 7.01
CA GLY A 132 12.21 8.92 6.65
C GLY A 132 11.52 10.25 6.39
N PHE A 133 11.79 11.26 7.23
CA PHE A 133 11.26 12.62 7.04
C PHE A 133 11.84 13.28 5.78
N ILE A 134 13.14 13.17 5.54
CA ILE A 134 13.79 13.65 4.32
C ILE A 134 13.16 12.99 3.10
N LEU A 135 13.02 11.66 3.10
CA LEU A 135 12.41 10.92 2.00
C LEU A 135 10.97 11.37 1.75
N LEU A 136 10.18 11.60 2.81
CA LEU A 136 8.81 12.11 2.68
C LEU A 136 8.81 13.50 2.02
N VAL A 137 9.59 14.46 2.53
CA VAL A 137 9.65 15.82 1.97
C VAL A 137 10.13 15.81 0.52
N VAL A 138 11.17 15.03 0.21
CA VAL A 138 11.71 14.92 -1.15
C VAL A 138 10.67 14.31 -2.09
N MET A 139 10.02 13.21 -1.71
CA MET A 139 8.98 12.60 -2.55
C MET A 139 7.77 13.52 -2.72
N SER A 140 7.36 14.24 -1.68
CA SER A 140 6.28 15.23 -1.78
C SER A 140 6.65 16.39 -2.70
N LEU A 141 7.89 16.89 -2.64
CA LEU A 141 8.37 17.93 -3.54
C LEU A 141 8.44 17.44 -4.98
N VAL A 142 8.95 16.22 -5.21
CA VAL A 142 9.00 15.60 -6.55
C VAL A 142 7.60 15.46 -7.12
N LEU A 143 6.64 14.97 -6.34
CA LEU A 143 5.25 14.85 -6.76
C LEU A 143 4.63 16.23 -7.06
N PHE A 144 4.85 17.21 -6.19
CA PHE A 144 4.36 18.58 -6.40
C PHE A 144 4.92 19.19 -7.69
N VAL A 145 6.23 19.08 -7.92
CA VAL A 145 6.87 19.57 -9.15
C VAL A 145 6.34 18.83 -10.36
N ALA A 146 6.24 17.50 -10.30
CA ALA A 146 5.69 16.69 -11.39
C ALA A 146 4.29 17.17 -11.78
N THR A 147 3.39 17.33 -10.80
CA THR A 147 2.03 17.83 -11.03
C THR A 147 1.99 19.29 -11.51
N ALA A 148 2.96 20.12 -11.10
CA ALA A 148 3.07 21.50 -11.56
C ALA A 148 3.66 21.63 -12.98
N THR A 149 4.39 20.60 -13.45
CA THR A 149 5.01 20.55 -14.78
C THR A 149 4.16 19.83 -15.83
N GLU A 150 3.12 19.11 -15.42
CA GLU A 150 2.15 18.56 -16.37
C GLU A 150 1.44 19.72 -17.09
N PRO A 151 1.58 19.85 -18.42
CA PRO A 151 0.81 20.84 -19.15
C PRO A 151 -0.66 20.51 -18.97
N GLU A 152 -1.50 21.50 -18.64
CA GLU A 152 -2.95 21.32 -18.62
C GLU A 152 -3.38 20.81 -20.00
N THR A 153 -3.56 19.50 -20.13
CA THR A 153 -4.11 18.91 -21.33
C THR A 153 -5.57 19.35 -21.37
N PRO A 154 -5.99 20.19 -22.34
CA PRO A 154 -7.38 20.55 -22.46
C PRO A 154 -8.11 19.30 -22.94
N PHE A 155 -8.87 18.68 -22.04
CA PHE A 155 -9.95 17.78 -22.41
C PHE A 155 -11.22 18.60 -22.62
#